data_AF-A0A895YBB0-F1
#
_entry.id   AF-A0A895YBB0-F1
#
_cell.length_a   1.000
_cell.length_b   1.000
_cell.length_c   1.000
_cell.angle_alpha   90.00
_cell.angle_beta   90.00
_cell.angle_gamma   90.00
#
_symmetry.space_group_name_H-M   'P 1'
#
loop_
_entity.id
_entity.type
_entity.pdbx_description
1 polymer ?
#
loop_
_entity_poly.entity_id
_entity_poly.type
_entity_poly.pdbx_seq_one_letter_code
_entity_poly.pdbx_strand_id
1 'polypeptide(L)'
;MRPRYRVVVPEPLRRAQASYHGEAGRAWVAGLPALAESYLERWQLRLDGAPRCGDCALVLPVISPAHGPAVLKLQAVDDETRGEPLALQTWRADGAVRLLRHDHTSGAMLLERLDAE
;
A
#
# COMPACT_ATOMS: atom_id res chain seq x y z
N MET A 1 11.90 -10.77 -19.13
CA MET A 1 11.08 -9.54 -19.18
C MET A 1 11.62 -8.59 -18.12
N ARG A 2 11.97 -7.34 -18.45
CA ARG A 2 12.38 -6.37 -17.41
C ARG A 2 11.14 -5.90 -16.66
N PRO A 3 11.17 -5.75 -15.32
CA PRO A 3 10.01 -5.25 -14.59
C PRO A 3 9.63 -3.87 -15.13
N ARG A 4 8.34 -3.70 -15.44
CA ARG A 4 7.79 -2.45 -16.01
C ARG A 4 7.78 -1.29 -15.00
N TYR A 5 7.98 -1.60 -13.73
CA TYR A 5 7.96 -0.66 -12.61
C TYR A 5 9.18 -0.92 -11.73
N ARG A 6 9.83 0.13 -11.24
CA ARG A 6 10.86 0.03 -10.19
C ARG A 6 10.31 0.71 -8.95
N VAL A 7 9.81 -0.06 -8.00
CA VAL A 7 9.30 0.48 -6.74
C VAL A 7 10.46 0.62 -5.76
N VAL A 8 10.75 1.87 -5.37
CA VAL A 8 11.75 2.17 -4.35
C VAL A 8 11.03 2.36 -3.02
N VAL A 9 11.36 1.52 -2.04
CA VAL A 9 10.85 1.70 -0.67
C VAL A 9 11.53 2.92 -0.03
N PRO A 10 10.76 3.91 0.46
CA PRO A 10 11.33 5.08 1.11
C PRO A 10 12.16 4.72 2.35
N GLU A 11 13.28 5.41 2.54
CA GLU A 11 14.19 5.18 3.68
C GLU A 11 13.53 5.35 5.05
N PRO A 12 12.63 6.34 5.29
CA PRO A 12 11.93 6.45 6.56
C PRO A 12 11.17 5.18 6.96
N LEU A 13 10.48 4.55 5.99
CA LEU A 13 9.77 3.29 6.23
C LEU A 13 10.74 2.15 6.58
N ARG A 14 11.88 2.06 5.88
CA ARG A 14 12.90 1.04 6.19
C ARG A 14 13.38 1.16 7.63
N ARG A 15 13.70 2.39 8.07
CA ARG A 15 14.15 2.65 9.44
C ARG A 15 13.06 2.36 10.47
N ALA A 16 11.85 2.83 10.25
CA ALA A 16 10.72 2.62 11.17
C ALA A 16 10.48 1.12 11.38
N GLN A 17 10.39 0.35 10.30
CA GLN A 17 10.16 -1.09 10.37
C GLN A 17 11.31 -1.86 11.02
N ALA A 18 12.56 -1.47 10.73
CA ALA A 18 13.71 -2.05 11.41
C ALA A 18 13.74 -1.74 12.92
N SER A 19 13.27 -0.54 13.30
CA SER A 19 13.21 -0.07 14.69
C SER A 19 12.11 -0.76 15.49
N TYR A 20 10.89 -0.84 14.94
CA TYR A 20 9.73 -1.38 15.65
C TYR A 20 9.65 -2.91 15.61
N HIS A 21 10.10 -3.53 14.51
CA HIS A 21 9.89 -4.96 14.26
C HIS A 21 11.18 -5.75 13.99
N GLY A 22 12.36 -5.13 14.17
CA GLY A 22 13.65 -5.81 14.08
C GLY A 22 13.88 -6.53 12.75
N GLU A 23 14.25 -7.81 12.80
CA GLU A 23 14.51 -8.64 11.61
C GLU A 23 13.25 -8.89 10.78
N ALA A 24 12.10 -9.06 11.43
CA ALA A 24 10.83 -9.26 10.72
C ALA A 24 10.47 -8.03 9.89
N GLY A 25 10.63 -6.82 10.44
CA GLY A 25 10.43 -5.57 9.71
C GLY A 25 11.40 -5.41 8.52
N ARG A 26 12.67 -5.76 8.70
CA ARG A 26 13.65 -5.77 7.60
C ARG A 26 13.28 -6.76 6.50
N ALA A 27 12.85 -7.96 6.86
CA ALA A 27 12.42 -8.98 5.90
C ALA A 27 11.17 -8.52 5.12
N TRP A 28 10.19 -7.92 5.80
CA TRP A 28 9.00 -7.38 5.16
C TRP A 28 9.36 -6.26 4.16
N VAL A 29 10.19 -5.30 4.58
CA VAL A 29 10.69 -4.21 3.71
C VAL A 29 11.44 -4.74 2.48
N ALA A 30 12.21 -5.82 2.63
CA ALA A 30 12.94 -6.43 1.51
C ALA A 30 11.99 -7.06 0.48
N GLY A 31 10.83 -7.58 0.90
CA GLY A 31 9.81 -8.16 0.02
C GLY A 31 8.87 -7.13 -0.64
N LEU A 32 8.79 -5.92 -0.10
CA LEU A 32 7.85 -4.88 -0.56
C LEU A 32 7.92 -4.56 -2.07
N PRO A 33 9.10 -4.39 -2.71
CA PRO A 33 9.16 -4.08 -4.13
C PRO A 33 8.47 -5.13 -5.00
N ALA A 34 8.74 -6.41 -4.75
CA ALA A 34 8.15 -7.52 -5.49
C ALA A 34 6.63 -7.61 -5.25
N LEU A 35 6.20 -7.41 -4.00
CA LEU A 35 4.79 -7.36 -3.65
C LEU A 35 4.07 -6.23 -4.40
N ALA A 36 4.65 -5.03 -4.40
CA ALA A 36 4.10 -3.87 -5.10
C ALA A 36 4.01 -4.10 -6.60
N GLU A 37 5.08 -4.59 -7.23
CA GLU A 37 5.09 -4.93 -8.66
C GLU A 37 4.01 -5.95 -9.01
N SER A 38 3.80 -6.97 -8.17
CA SER A 38 2.76 -7.97 -8.37
C SER A 38 1.35 -7.37 -8.37
N TYR A 39 1.08 -6.37 -7.51
CA TYR A 39 -0.22 -5.72 -7.45
C TYR A 39 -0.42 -4.68 -8.55
N LEU A 40 0.64 -3.97 -8.94
CA LEU A 40 0.60 -3.10 -10.11
C LEU A 40 0.20 -3.89 -11.36
N GLU A 41 0.74 -5.11 -11.53
CA GLU A 41 0.38 -5.99 -12.64
C GLU A 41 -1.01 -6.62 -12.47
N ARG A 42 -1.28 -7.33 -11.36
CA ARG A 42 -2.54 -8.06 -11.11
C ARG A 42 -3.76 -7.15 -11.13
N TRP A 43 -3.62 -5.90 -10.69
CA TRP A 43 -4.70 -4.93 -10.63
C TRP A 43 -4.66 -3.92 -11.78
N GLN A 44 -3.75 -4.11 -12.74
CA GLN A 44 -3.59 -3.27 -13.93
C GLN A 44 -3.39 -1.79 -13.61
N LEU A 45 -2.65 -1.50 -12.54
CA LEU A 45 -2.40 -0.15 -12.05
C LEU A 45 -1.15 0.42 -12.71
N ARG A 46 -1.15 1.74 -12.91
CA ARG A 46 0.03 2.49 -13.33
C ARG A 46 0.48 3.41 -12.21
N LEU A 47 1.77 3.45 -11.90
CA LEU A 47 2.31 4.44 -10.97
C LEU A 47 2.02 5.87 -11.46
N ASP A 48 1.63 6.73 -10.53
CA ASP A 48 1.26 8.12 -10.77
C ASP A 48 1.99 9.07 -9.80
N GLY A 49 3.31 8.92 -9.73
CA GLY A 49 4.17 9.74 -8.89
C GLY A 49 5.12 8.93 -8.01
N ALA A 50 5.80 9.65 -7.12
CA ALA A 50 6.77 9.05 -6.20
C ALA A 50 6.08 8.26 -5.06
N PRO A 51 6.67 7.14 -4.62
CA PRO A 51 6.24 6.46 -3.40
C PRO A 51 6.24 7.40 -2.19
N ARG A 52 5.22 7.26 -1.35
CA ARG A 52 5.09 7.90 -0.04
C ARG A 52 5.06 6.83 1.04
N CYS A 53 5.23 7.23 2.30
CA CYS A 53 5.09 6.32 3.44
C CYS A 53 4.68 7.07 4.70
N GLY A 54 4.00 6.36 5.59
CA GLY A 54 4.08 6.60 7.04
C GLY A 54 5.04 5.60 7.67
N ASP A 55 4.98 5.42 8.98
CA ASP A 55 5.83 4.46 9.69
C ASP A 55 5.45 2.99 9.42
N CYS A 56 4.17 2.73 9.09
CA CYS A 56 3.62 1.37 8.98
C CYS A 56 3.37 0.88 7.54
N ALA A 57 3.33 1.79 6.56
CA ALA A 57 2.84 1.45 5.22
C ALA A 57 3.59 2.16 4.10
N LEU A 58 3.79 1.41 3.01
CA LEU A 58 4.12 1.95 1.70
C LEU A 58 2.84 2.43 1.01
N VAL A 59 2.88 3.63 0.46
CA VAL A 59 1.77 4.30 -0.19
C VAL A 59 2.19 4.67 -1.61
N LEU A 60 1.55 4.06 -2.61
CA LEU A 60 1.87 4.26 -4.02
C LEU A 60 0.70 4.97 -4.71
N PRO A 61 0.88 6.24 -5.13
CA PRO A 61 -0.06 6.90 -6.02
C PRO A 61 -0.15 6.11 -7.35
N VAL A 62 -1.37 5.82 -7.79
CA VAL A 62 -1.61 5.04 -9.01
C VAL A 62 -2.80 5.58 -9.79
N ILE A 63 -2.83 5.28 -11.09
CA ILE A 63 -4.02 5.34 -11.92
C ILE A 63 -4.59 3.92 -12.06
N SER A 64 -5.84 3.75 -11.67
CA SER A 64 -6.65 2.56 -11.92
C SER A 64 -7.51 2.76 -13.17
N PRO A 65 -7.58 1.79 -14.10
CA PRO A 65 -8.48 1.87 -15.23
C PRO A 65 -9.96 1.84 -14.83
N ALA A 66 -10.28 1.25 -13.67
CA ALA A 66 -11.66 1.14 -13.18
C ALA A 66 -12.10 2.34 -12.33
N HIS A 67 -11.16 3.03 -11.67
CA HIS A 67 -11.47 4.03 -10.64
C HIS A 67 -10.79 5.40 -10.86
N GLY A 68 -9.91 5.53 -11.87
CA GLY A 68 -9.09 6.72 -12.04
C GLY A 68 -7.99 6.84 -10.97
N PRO A 69 -7.64 8.06 -10.54
CA PRO A 69 -6.71 8.31 -9.43
C PRO A 69 -7.01 7.51 -8.16
N ALA A 70 -6.02 6.77 -7.66
CA ALA A 70 -6.13 5.94 -6.47
C ALA A 70 -4.79 5.82 -5.74
N VAL A 71 -4.79 5.12 -4.60
CA VAL A 71 -3.61 4.80 -3.81
C VAL A 71 -3.56 3.30 -3.54
N LEU A 72 -2.44 2.66 -3.90
CA LEU A 72 -2.11 1.31 -3.44
C LEU A 72 -1.37 1.42 -2.10
N LYS A 73 -1.98 0.91 -1.03
CA LYS A 73 -1.41 0.84 0.32
C LYS A 73 -0.97 -0.59 0.63
N LEU A 74 0.28 -0.75 1.06
CA LEU A 74 0.89 -2.02 1.47
C LEU A 74 1.45 -1.88 2.88
N GLN A 75 1.03 -2.75 3.78
CA GLN A 75 1.46 -2.81 5.18
C GLN A 75 1.60 -4.27 5.62
N ALA A 76 2.36 -4.52 6.69
CA ALA A 76 2.36 -5.85 7.31
C ALA A 76 0.99 -6.14 7.91
N VAL A 77 0.56 -7.41 7.88
CA VAL A 77 -0.69 -7.85 8.52
C VAL A 77 -0.36 -8.37 9.90
N ASP A 78 -0.83 -7.66 10.93
CA ASP A 78 -0.70 -8.02 12.34
C ASP A 78 -2.01 -7.69 13.08
N ASP A 79 -2.00 -7.80 14.40
CA ASP A 79 -3.18 -7.54 15.23
C ASP A 79 -3.66 -6.09 15.15
N GLU A 80 -2.78 -5.13 14.86
CA GLU A 80 -3.15 -3.71 14.72
C GLU A 80 -3.75 -3.41 13.33
N THR A 81 -3.21 -4.02 12.28
CA THR A 81 -3.58 -3.66 10.90
C THR A 81 -4.69 -4.54 10.31
N ARG A 82 -4.91 -5.75 10.83
CA ARG A 82 -5.89 -6.70 10.26
C ARG A 82 -7.33 -6.21 10.26
N GLY A 83 -7.67 -5.30 11.17
CA GLY A 83 -9.01 -4.72 11.28
C GLY A 83 -9.27 -3.59 10.27
N GLU A 84 -8.23 -2.99 9.69
CA GLU A 84 -8.37 -1.78 8.86
C GLU A 84 -9.27 -1.97 7.64
N PRO A 85 -9.16 -3.03 6.82
CA PRO A 85 -10.03 -3.20 5.66
C PRO A 85 -11.51 -3.30 6.05
N LEU A 86 -11.81 -3.99 7.16
CA LEU A 86 -13.18 -4.11 7.67
C LEU A 86 -13.70 -2.77 8.19
N ALA A 87 -12.87 -2.00 8.89
CA ALA A 87 -13.22 -0.67 9.36
C ALA A 87 -13.57 0.26 8.17
N LEU A 88 -12.71 0.31 7.14
CA LEU A 88 -12.97 1.13 5.94
C LEU A 88 -14.22 0.69 5.17
N GLN A 89 -14.50 -0.62 5.09
CA GLN A 89 -15.75 -1.13 4.52
C GLN A 89 -16.99 -0.73 5.32
N THR A 90 -16.84 -0.63 6.65
CA THR A 90 -17.94 -0.27 7.56
C THR A 90 -18.25 1.22 7.49
N TRP A 91 -17.22 2.08 7.45
CA TRP A 91 -17.40 3.53 7.34
C TRP A 91 -17.90 3.99 5.98
N ARG A 92 -17.65 3.24 4.88
CA ARG A 92 -18.22 3.54 3.54
C ARG A 92 -17.99 4.99 3.06
N ALA A 93 -16.81 5.53 3.33
CA ALA A 93 -16.43 6.91 3.05
C ALA A 93 -17.14 8.00 3.90
N ASP A 94 -17.73 7.60 5.04
CA ASP A 94 -18.20 8.54 6.06
C ASP A 94 -17.03 8.95 6.97
N GLY A 95 -16.40 10.08 6.65
CA GLY A 95 -15.25 10.61 7.38
C GLY A 95 -13.95 9.82 7.21
N ALA A 96 -13.90 8.87 6.27
CA ALA A 96 -12.74 8.03 5.99
C ALA A 96 -12.51 7.84 4.49
N VAL A 97 -11.31 7.42 4.10
CA VAL A 97 -11.05 7.02 2.71
C VAL A 97 -11.88 5.81 2.31
N ARG A 98 -12.40 5.81 1.08
CA ARG A 98 -13.09 4.66 0.50
C ARG A 98 -12.12 3.54 0.15
N LEU A 99 -12.46 2.32 0.59
CA LEU A 99 -11.83 1.10 0.11
C LEU A 99 -12.39 0.71 -1.26
N LEU A 100 -11.54 0.69 -2.28
CA LEU A 100 -11.90 0.30 -3.66
C LEU A 100 -11.68 -1.18 -3.93
N ARG A 101 -10.57 -1.75 -3.40
CA ARG A 101 -10.23 -3.17 -3.51
C ARG A 101 -9.36 -3.60 -2.34
N HIS A 102 -9.41 -4.88 -1.97
CA HIS A 102 -8.56 -5.45 -0.92
C HIS A 102 -8.20 -6.91 -1.21
N ASP A 103 -6.98 -7.31 -0.85
CA ASP A 103 -6.54 -8.71 -0.78
C ASP A 103 -6.28 -9.09 0.68
N HIS A 104 -7.09 -10.00 1.21
CA HIS A 104 -7.05 -10.40 2.62
C HIS A 104 -5.81 -11.21 3.00
N THR A 105 -5.16 -11.86 2.03
CA THR A 105 -3.98 -12.69 2.31
C THR A 105 -2.75 -11.82 2.52
N SER A 106 -2.57 -10.79 1.67
CA SER A 106 -1.42 -9.89 1.77
C SER A 106 -1.70 -8.59 2.51
N GLY A 107 -2.96 -8.30 2.86
CA GLY A 107 -3.39 -7.01 3.42
C GLY A 107 -3.30 -5.83 2.46
N ALA A 108 -3.15 -6.09 1.16
CA ALA A 108 -3.00 -5.02 0.16
C ALA A 108 -4.34 -4.33 -0.07
N MET A 109 -4.35 -3.00 -0.08
CA MET A 109 -5.55 -2.20 -0.28
C MET A 109 -5.38 -1.22 -1.43
N LEU A 110 -6.42 -1.10 -2.27
CA LEU A 110 -6.60 0.02 -3.18
C LEU A 110 -7.61 0.96 -2.55
N LEU A 111 -7.20 2.21 -2.35
CA LEU A 111 -7.98 3.25 -1.70
C LEU A 111 -8.24 4.38 -2.70
N GLU A 112 -9.33 5.12 -2.50
CA GLU A 112 -9.48 6.40 -3.20
C GLU A 112 -8.31 7.32 -2.84
N ARG A 113 -7.89 8.14 -3.80
CA ARG A 113 -6.85 9.13 -3.55
C ARG A 113 -7.50 10.38 -2.95
N LEU A 114 -7.01 10.81 -1.80
CA LEU A 114 -7.32 12.13 -1.26
C LEU A 114 -6.38 13.15 -1.87
N ASP A 115 -6.92 14.30 -2.23
CA ASP A 115 -6.14 15.48 -2.53
C ASP A 115 -5.81 16.18 -1.21
N ALA A 116 -4.55 16.56 -1.01
CA ALA A 116 -4.18 17.42 0.10
C ALA A 116 -4.47 18.85 -0.35
N GLU A 117 -5.60 19.41 0.07
CA GLU A 117 -5.76 20.86 0.12
C GLU A 117 -4.92 21.45 1.27
#